data_AF-A0AAW5PLT3-F1
#
_entry.id   AF-A0AAW5PLT3-F1
#
_cell.length_a   1.000
_cell.length_b   1.000
_cell.length_c   1.000
_cell.angle_alpha   90.00
_cell.angle_beta   90.00
_cell.angle_gamma   90.00
#
_symmetry.space_group_name_H-M   'P 1'
#
loop_
_entity.id
_entity.type
_entity.pdbx_description
1 polymer ?
#
loop_
_entity_poly.entity_id
_entity_poly.type
_entity_poly.pdbx_seq_one_letter_code
_entity_poly.pdbx_strand_id
1 'polypeptide(L)'
;MNGDPSVGRTFVPPRDTWQKPGNDRAARDADWRDCGGAANGGYHVSTAEGASAAVIQQALGRTFDDLQRCMLGQGYRYTGSCEGEIRSRYPACQSPGTKKPGGQ
;
A
#
# COMPACT_ATOMS: atom_id res chain seq x y z
N MET A 1 10.67 21.06 -29.17
CA MET A 1 9.95 20.84 -27.90
C MET A 1 10.64 19.69 -27.18
N ASN A 2 11.60 19.98 -26.30
CA ASN A 2 12.32 18.96 -25.53
C ASN A 2 11.61 18.83 -24.19
N GLY A 3 10.71 17.86 -24.07
CA GLY A 3 10.08 17.51 -22.79
C GLY A 3 11.07 16.70 -21.96
N ASP A 4 11.53 17.29 -20.86
CA ASP A 4 12.35 16.62 -19.84
C ASP A 4 11.62 15.37 -19.33
N PRO A 5 12.21 14.16 -19.40
CA PRO A 5 11.59 12.91 -18.96
C PRO A 5 11.47 12.79 -17.42
N SER A 6 11.84 13.83 -16.67
CA SER A 6 11.84 13.87 -15.21
C SER A 6 10.59 14.55 -14.63
N VAL A 7 9.41 14.40 -15.27
CA VAL A 7 8.13 14.69 -14.60
C VAL A 7 8.12 13.81 -13.35
N GLY A 8 8.42 14.43 -12.21
CA GLY A 8 8.78 13.74 -10.98
C GLY A 8 7.80 12.62 -10.70
N ARG A 9 8.32 11.40 -10.50
CA ARG A 9 7.53 10.33 -9.91
C ARG A 9 7.07 10.83 -8.55
N THR A 10 5.88 11.43 -8.50
CA THR A 10 5.23 11.83 -7.26
C THR A 10 5.10 10.54 -6.46
N PHE A 11 5.98 10.38 -5.47
CA PHE A 11 5.92 9.24 -4.58
C PHE A 11 4.65 9.38 -3.76
N VAL A 12 3.61 8.62 -4.12
CA VAL A 12 2.37 8.55 -3.36
C VAL A 12 2.65 7.64 -2.15
N PRO A 13 2.54 8.15 -0.91
CA PRO A 13 2.73 7.32 0.27
C PRO A 13 1.78 6.12 0.25
N PRO A 14 2.20 4.93 0.70
CA PRO A 14 1.36 3.73 0.69
C PRO A 14 0.00 3.89 1.39
N ARG A 15 -0.11 4.75 2.40
CA ARG A 15 -1.39 5.10 3.03
C ARG A 15 -2.39 5.73 2.06
N ASP A 16 -1.93 6.54 1.11
CA ASP A 16 -2.80 7.38 0.28
C ASP A 16 -3.42 6.60 -0.89
N THR A 17 -3.06 5.32 -1.05
CA THR A 17 -3.70 4.37 -1.97
C THR A 17 -4.83 3.58 -1.30
N TRP A 18 -5.41 4.10 -0.22
CA TRP A 18 -6.54 3.50 0.50
C TRP A 18 -7.72 4.47 0.63
N GLN A 19 -8.92 3.96 0.39
CA GLN A 19 -10.15 4.73 0.47
C GLN A 19 -11.25 3.96 1.19
N LYS A 20 -12.00 4.65 2.06
CA LYS A 20 -13.18 4.15 2.75
C LYS A 20 -14.29 5.21 2.60
N PRO A 21 -15.50 4.84 2.15
CA PRO A 21 -16.60 5.81 2.02
C PRO A 21 -16.88 6.51 3.34
N GLY A 22 -17.02 7.84 3.30
CA GLY A 22 -17.29 8.66 4.49
C GLY A 22 -16.11 8.91 5.42
N ASN A 23 -14.91 8.36 5.14
CA ASN A 23 -13.71 8.64 5.92
C ASN A 23 -12.88 9.75 5.27
N ASP A 24 -12.46 10.73 6.09
CA ASP A 24 -11.58 11.79 5.66
C ASP A 24 -10.10 11.38 5.79
N ARG A 25 -9.20 12.31 5.43
CA ARG A 25 -7.76 12.07 5.50
C ARG A 25 -7.28 11.86 6.94
N ALA A 26 -7.82 12.59 7.91
CA ALA A 26 -7.37 12.51 9.30
C ALA A 26 -7.74 11.15 9.91
N ALA A 27 -8.94 10.65 9.61
CA ALA A 27 -9.36 9.32 9.99
C ALA A 27 -8.48 8.25 9.33
N ARG A 28 -8.18 8.37 8.03
CA ARG A 28 -7.21 7.48 7.36
C ARG A 28 -5.81 7.53 7.97
N ASP A 29 -5.33 8.70 8.39
CA ASP A 29 -4.04 8.84 9.04
C ASP A 29 -4.02 8.18 10.44
N ALA A 30 -5.13 8.22 11.17
CA ALA A 30 -5.28 7.52 12.44
C ALA A 30 -5.33 6.00 12.23
N ASP A 31 -6.23 5.53 11.36
CA ASP A 31 -6.44 4.12 11.02
C ASP A 31 -5.15 3.47 10.48
N TRP A 32 -4.41 4.18 9.62
CA TRP A 32 -3.10 3.72 9.12
C TRP A 32 -2.07 3.52 10.23
N ARG A 33 -2.03 4.45 11.19
CA ARG A 33 -1.11 4.35 12.34
C ARG A 33 -1.53 3.24 13.30
N ASP A 34 -2.84 3.06 13.49
CA ASP A 34 -3.39 1.95 14.28
C ASP A 34 -3.00 0.59 13.69
N CYS A 35 -2.95 0.49 12.35
CA CYS A 35 -2.42 -0.69 11.65
C CYS A 35 -0.89 -0.85 11.70
N GLY A 36 -0.15 0.04 12.36
CA GLY A 36 1.33 0.00 12.46
C GLY A 36 2.07 0.83 11.41
N GLY A 37 1.36 1.66 10.67
CA GLY A 37 1.92 2.56 9.67
C GLY A 37 2.58 3.79 10.29
N ALA A 38 3.47 4.44 9.55
CA ALA A 38 4.15 5.66 9.98
C ALA A 38 3.31 6.92 9.68
N ALA A 39 3.54 7.99 10.45
CA ALA A 39 2.81 9.25 10.32
C ALA A 39 3.00 9.93 8.94
N ASN A 40 4.13 9.69 8.27
CA ASN A 40 4.39 10.16 6.90
C ASN A 40 3.62 9.38 5.82
N GLY A 41 2.83 8.36 6.20
CA GLY A 41 2.07 7.50 5.28
C GLY A 41 2.86 6.31 4.74
N GLY A 42 4.14 6.16 5.15
CA GLY A 42 4.96 4.98 4.91
C GLY A 42 4.84 3.96 6.04
N TYR A 43 5.82 3.07 6.14
CA TYR A 43 5.96 2.09 7.21
C TYR A 43 7.45 1.78 7.40
N HIS A 44 7.81 1.26 8.57
CA HIS A 44 9.18 0.95 8.93
C HIS A 44 9.26 -0.47 9.45
N VAL A 45 10.43 -1.09 9.29
CA VAL A 45 10.75 -2.39 9.88
C VAL A 45 11.98 -2.25 10.76
N SER A 46 11.94 -2.91 11.91
CA SER A 46 13.11 -3.06 12.76
C SER A 46 13.76 -4.39 12.41
N THR A 47 15.00 -4.35 11.92
CA THR A 47 15.82 -5.54 11.68
C THR A 47 17.09 -5.45 12.53
N ALA A 48 17.73 -6.59 12.80
CA ALA A 48 18.98 -6.61 13.54
C ALA A 48 20.07 -5.79 12.82
N GLU A 49 20.98 -5.20 13.60
CA GLU A 49 22.13 -4.49 13.04
C GLU A 49 22.97 -5.45 12.19
N GLY A 50 23.35 -5.01 10.98
CA GLY A 50 24.05 -5.85 10.00
C GLY A 50 23.16 -6.82 9.21
N ALA A 51 21.82 -6.72 9.31
CA ALA A 51 20.92 -7.52 8.49
C ALA A 51 21.18 -7.33 6.99
N SER A 52 21.10 -8.42 6.22
CA SER A 52 21.27 -8.37 4.78
C SER A 52 20.08 -7.64 4.11
N ALA A 53 20.33 -7.09 2.92
CA ALA A 53 19.29 -6.44 2.13
C ALA A 53 18.09 -7.39 1.88
N ALA A 54 18.34 -8.68 1.67
CA ALA A 54 17.28 -9.68 1.47
C ALA A 54 16.38 -9.81 2.71
N VAL A 55 16.96 -9.84 3.91
CA VAL A 55 16.21 -9.89 5.18
C VAL A 55 15.38 -8.63 5.37
N ILE A 56 15.95 -7.46 5.08
CA ILE A 56 15.23 -6.17 5.15
C ILE A 56 14.06 -6.15 4.17
N GLN A 57 14.26 -6.58 2.92
CA GLN A 57 13.20 -6.64 1.92
C GLN A 57 12.09 -7.63 2.29
N GLN A 58 12.43 -8.79 2.86
CA GLN A 58 11.44 -9.74 3.36
C GLN A 58 10.65 -9.18 4.54
N ALA A 59 11.30 -8.48 5.47
CA ALA A 59 10.63 -7.82 6.58
C ALA A 59 9.66 -6.74 6.06
N LEU A 60 10.11 -5.89 5.13
CA LEU A 60 9.27 -4.86 4.51
C LEU A 60 8.03 -5.47 3.85
N GLY A 61 8.19 -6.54 3.08
CA GLY A 61 7.07 -7.24 2.44
C GLY A 61 6.05 -7.75 3.45
N ARG A 62 6.50 -8.46 4.51
CA ARG A 62 5.61 -8.98 5.57
C ARG A 62 4.87 -7.87 6.29
N THR A 63 5.56 -6.82 6.69
CA THR A 63 4.93 -5.67 7.37
C THR A 63 3.91 -4.99 6.45
N PHE A 64 4.19 -4.86 5.16
CA PHE A 64 3.22 -4.29 4.24
C PHE A 64 2.00 -5.19 4.01
N ASP A 65 2.16 -6.51 4.02
CA ASP A 65 1.04 -7.46 3.94
C ASP A 65 0.14 -7.38 5.18
N ASP A 66 0.72 -7.24 6.36
CA ASP A 66 -0.04 -7.11 7.61
C ASP A 66 -0.80 -5.77 7.66
N LEU A 67 -0.16 -4.68 7.22
CA LEU A 67 -0.83 -3.38 7.03
C LEU A 67 -2.01 -3.48 6.07
N GLN A 68 -1.82 -4.15 4.92
CA GLN A 68 -2.90 -4.34 3.95
C GLN A 68 -4.08 -5.11 4.55
N ARG A 69 -3.82 -6.20 5.27
CA ARG A 69 -4.86 -7.00 5.94
C ARG A 69 -5.62 -6.17 6.97
N CYS A 70 -4.91 -5.38 7.76
CA CYS A 70 -5.53 -4.50 8.76
C CYS A 70 -6.44 -3.46 8.09
N MET A 71 -5.95 -2.75 7.08
CA MET A 71 -6.75 -1.75 6.35
C MET A 71 -8.00 -2.37 5.71
N LEU A 72 -7.87 -3.54 5.09
CA LEU A 72 -9.01 -4.30 4.56
C LEU A 72 -10.02 -4.66 5.65
N GLY A 73 -9.55 -5.12 6.82
CA GLY A 73 -10.39 -5.43 7.99
C GLY A 73 -11.15 -4.23 8.53
N GLN A 74 -10.58 -3.03 8.43
CA GLN A 74 -11.25 -1.77 8.79
C GLN A 74 -12.24 -1.26 7.72
N GLY A 75 -12.40 -1.98 6.60
CA GLY A 75 -13.33 -1.65 5.51
C GLY A 75 -12.74 -0.69 4.47
N TYR A 76 -11.42 -0.49 4.46
CA TYR A 76 -10.78 0.25 3.37
C TYR A 76 -10.67 -0.60 2.11
N ARG A 77 -10.79 0.08 0.97
CA ARG A 77 -10.50 -0.44 -0.34
C ARG A 77 -9.17 0.13 -0.83
N TYR A 78 -8.31 -0.75 -1.34
CA TYR A 78 -7.10 -0.35 -2.03
C TYR A 78 -7.41 0.23 -3.41
N THR A 79 -6.80 1.37 -3.72
CA THR A 79 -6.95 2.13 -4.97
C THR A 79 -5.64 2.28 -5.75
N GLY A 80 -4.54 1.72 -5.24
CA GLY A 80 -3.26 1.68 -5.95
C GLY A 80 -3.27 0.68 -7.11
N SER A 81 -2.21 0.71 -7.92
CA SER A 81 -2.07 -0.23 -9.04
C SER A 81 -1.87 -1.66 -8.53
N CYS A 82 -2.60 -2.59 -9.15
CA CYS A 82 -2.48 -4.04 -8.98
C CYS A 82 -1.91 -4.70 -10.24
N GLU A 83 -1.15 -3.97 -11.06
CA GLU A 83 -0.55 -4.50 -12.29
C GLU A 83 0.78 -5.23 -12.02
N GLY A 84 1.15 -6.15 -12.92
CA GLY A 84 2.40 -6.91 -12.84
C GLY A 84 2.46 -7.91 -11.67
N GLU A 85 3.68 -8.19 -11.18
CA GLU A 85 3.92 -9.15 -10.09
C GLU A 85 3.31 -8.72 -8.73
N ILE A 86 2.84 -7.48 -8.63
CA ILE A 86 2.15 -6.95 -7.44
C ILE A 86 0.83 -7.70 -7.22
N ARG A 87 0.13 -8.10 -8.28
CA ARG A 87 -1.19 -8.75 -8.15
C ARG A 87 -1.15 -10.06 -7.36
N SER A 88 -0.12 -10.87 -7.56
CA SER A 88 0.03 -12.16 -6.88
C SER A 88 0.63 -12.03 -5.48
N ARG A 89 1.32 -10.92 -5.19
CA ARG A 89 2.02 -10.73 -3.92
C ARG A 89 1.23 -9.94 -2.87
N TYR A 90 0.28 -9.09 -3.28
CA TYR A 90 -0.37 -8.13 -2.39
C TYR A 90 -1.79 -8.59 -2.01
N PRO A 91 -2.09 -8.84 -0.73
CA PRO A 91 -3.42 -9.26 -0.26
C PRO A 91 -4.56 -8.37 -0.77
N ALA A 92 -4.33 -7.05 -0.86
CA ALA A 92 -5.32 -6.11 -1.36
C ALA A 92 -5.68 -6.30 -2.83
N CYS A 93 -4.76 -6.84 -3.63
CA CYS A 93 -4.95 -7.12 -5.05
C CYS A 93 -5.52 -8.51 -5.33
N GLN A 94 -5.57 -9.38 -4.32
CA GLN A 94 -6.15 -10.72 -4.40
C GLN A 94 -7.64 -10.76 -4.04
N SER A 95 -8.20 -9.66 -3.53
CA SER A 95 -9.64 -9.58 -3.21
C SER A 95 -10.48 -9.78 -4.49
N PRO A 96 -11.48 -10.69 -4.50
CA PRO A 96 -12.24 -11.10 -5.70
C PRO A 96 -13.19 -10.01 -6.27
N GLY A 97 -12.96 -8.73 -5.94
CA GLY A 97 -13.83 -7.60 -6.25
C GLY A 97 -13.60 -6.93 -7.60
N THR A 98 -12.60 -7.32 -8.41
CA THR A 98 -12.53 -6.87 -9.81
C THR A 98 -13.42 -7.75 -10.68
N LYS A 99 -14.74 -7.67 -10.46
CA LYS A 99 -15.69 -8.01 -11.52
C LYS A 99 -15.37 -7.06 -12.67
N LYS A 100 -14.88 -7.60 -13.79
CA LYS A 100 -14.82 -6.91 -15.09
C LYS A 100 -16.10 -6.09 -15.28
N PRO A 101 -16.04 -4.79 -15.65
CA PRO A 101 -17.19 -4.18 -16.27
C PRO A 101 -17.38 -4.86 -17.64
N GLY A 102 -18.55 -5.45 -17.83
CA GLY A 102 -19.16 -5.85 -19.11
C GLY A 102 -18.24 -6.31 -20.24
N GLY A 103 -18.24 -7.61 -20.52
CA GLY A 103 -18.09 -8.12 -21.88
C GLY A 103 -19.32 -8.96 -22.19
N GLN A 104 -20.34 -8.30 -22.75
CA GLN A 104 -21.38 -8.97 -23.54
C GLN A 104 -20.76 -9.45 -24.85
#